data_AF-A0A2P5X7C6-F1
#
_entry.id   AF-A0A2P5X7C6-F1
#
_cell.length_a   1.000
_cell.length_b   1.000
_cell.length_c   1.000
_cell.angle_alpha   90.00
_cell.angle_beta   90.00
_cell.angle_gamma   90.00
#
_symmetry.space_group_name_H-M   'P 1'
#
loop_
_entity.id
_entity.type
_entity.pdbx_description
1 polymer ?
#
loop_
_entity_poly.entity_id
_entity_poly.type
_entity_poly.pdbx_seq_one_letter_code
_entity_poly.pdbx_strand_id
1 'polypeptide(L)'
;MRFLPPSPSNHEVYPGGWTAVLVSLDNVGVWNLRVENLDRWYLGQETYMRIINPEENGKTEMVPPDNVIYCGALQSLQKESQSSSAMALHCGNFKLFLTLVITILALYFDF
;
A
#
# COMPACT_ATOMS: atom_id res chain seq x y z
N MET A 1 6.29 18.69 -7.60
CA MET A 1 6.14 19.89 -6.75
C MET A 1 7.49 20.56 -6.67
N ARG A 2 7.51 21.89 -6.81
CA ARG A 2 8.74 22.69 -6.75
C ARG A 2 8.50 23.93 -5.89
N PHE A 3 9.39 24.20 -4.93
CA PHE A 3 9.30 25.35 -4.03
C PHE A 3 9.85 26.63 -4.69
N LEU A 4 9.18 27.75 -4.47
CA LEU A 4 9.46 29.05 -5.11
C LEU A 4 9.54 30.20 -4.08
N PRO A 5 10.53 31.11 -4.17
CA PRO A 5 11.77 30.96 -4.95
C PRO A 5 12.53 29.69 -4.52
N PRO A 6 13.59 29.27 -5.25
CA PRO A 6 14.32 28.04 -4.92
C PRO A 6 14.66 27.99 -3.43
N SER A 7 14.04 27.04 -2.73
CA SER A 7 14.11 26.94 -1.28
C SER A 7 14.06 25.47 -0.84
N PRO A 8 14.47 25.16 0.40
CA PRO A 8 14.42 23.81 0.93
C PRO A 8 13.00 23.24 0.96
N SER A 9 12.85 21.92 0.97
CA SER A 9 11.53 21.27 1.09
C SER A 9 10.90 21.39 2.47
N ASN A 10 11.71 21.66 3.49
CA ASN A 10 11.29 21.74 4.88
C ASN A 10 11.43 23.19 5.36
N HIS A 11 10.39 23.69 6.04
CA HIS A 11 10.36 25.05 6.58
C HIS A 11 9.99 25.01 8.05
N GLU A 12 10.75 25.72 8.87
CA GLU A 12 10.46 25.88 10.29
C GLU A 12 9.37 26.92 10.51
N VAL A 13 8.46 26.63 11.42
CA VAL A 13 7.38 27.54 11.84
C VAL A 13 7.55 27.78 13.34
N TYR A 14 7.86 29.01 13.71
CA TYR A 14 8.08 29.37 15.10
C TYR A 14 6.77 29.42 15.91
N PRO A 15 6.81 29.14 17.22
CA PRO A 15 5.63 29.22 18.09
C PRO A 15 4.92 30.57 18.00
N GLY A 16 3.61 30.56 17.79
CA GLY A 16 2.79 31.78 17.63
C GLY A 16 2.96 32.51 16.30
N GLY A 17 3.79 32.00 15.38
CA GLY A 17 4.01 32.55 14.05
C GLY A 17 3.30 31.77 12.94
N TRP A 18 3.54 32.20 11.71
CA TRP A 18 3.11 31.55 10.48
C TRP A 18 4.21 31.66 9.42
N THR A 19 4.23 30.71 8.49
CA THR A 19 5.15 30.71 7.33
C THR A 19 4.31 30.56 6.07
N ALA A 20 4.51 31.43 5.09
CA ALA A 20 3.94 31.27 3.76
C ALA A 20 4.97 30.65 2.82
N VAL A 21 4.54 29.67 2.04
CA VAL A 21 5.36 28.96 1.07
C VAL A 21 4.65 28.98 -0.26
N LEU A 22 5.36 29.35 -1.32
CA LEU A 22 4.84 29.29 -2.69
C LEU A 22 5.38 28.04 -3.38
N VAL A 23 4.49 27.28 -4.01
CA VAL A 23 4.84 26.03 -4.69
C VAL A 23 4.25 26.00 -6.10
N SER A 24 5.02 25.46 -7.04
CA SER A 24 4.54 25.04 -8.36
C SER A 24 4.12 23.57 -8.33
N LEU A 25 2.93 23.29 -8.88
CA LEU A 25 2.31 21.97 -8.94
C LEU A 25 2.46 21.34 -10.33
N ASP A 26 3.70 21.27 -10.81
CA ASP A 26 4.09 20.83 -12.16
C ASP A 26 4.36 19.31 -12.29
N ASN A 27 4.21 18.55 -11.20
CA ASN A 27 4.49 17.12 -11.19
C ASN A 27 3.28 16.37 -10.63
N VAL A 28 2.67 15.57 -11.50
CA VAL A 28 1.47 14.76 -11.21
C VAL A 28 1.81 13.63 -10.26
N GLY A 29 0.92 13.36 -9.31
CA GLY A 29 1.04 12.24 -8.39
C GLY A 29 0.45 12.57 -7.03
N VAL A 30 0.67 11.67 -6.07
CA VAL A 30 0.29 11.87 -4.67
C VAL A 30 1.51 12.33 -3.88
N TRP A 31 1.37 13.47 -3.19
CA TRP A 31 2.42 14.10 -2.41
C TRP A 31 2.03 14.13 -0.93
N ASN A 32 2.94 13.73 -0.05
CA ASN A 32 2.77 13.80 1.40
C ASN A 32 3.33 15.13 1.93
N LEU A 33 2.50 15.88 2.63
CA LEU A 33 2.88 17.07 3.39
C LEU A 33 2.77 16.73 4.88
N ARG A 34 3.89 16.74 5.59
CA ARG A 34 3.94 16.32 6.99
C ARG A 34 4.90 17.17 7.78
N VAL A 35 4.75 17.11 9.10
CA VAL A 35 5.80 17.57 10.01
C VAL A 35 6.96 16.59 10.03
N GLU A 36 8.19 17.12 10.15
CA GLU A 36 9.40 16.30 10.21
C GLU A 36 9.59 15.64 11.59
N ASN A 37 9.00 16.22 12.63
CA ASN A 37 9.02 15.63 13.97
C ASN A 37 8.21 14.33 14.01
N LEU A 38 8.88 13.22 14.37
CA LEU A 38 8.30 11.87 14.35
C LEU A 38 7.09 11.71 15.27
N ASP A 39 7.13 12.28 16.47
CA ASP A 39 6.04 12.13 17.44
C ASP A 39 4.76 12.79 16.93
N ARG A 40 4.90 13.99 16.35
CA ARG A 40 3.76 14.72 15.77
C ARG A 40 3.25 14.07 14.49
N TRP A 41 4.15 13.52 13.67
CA TRP A 41 3.76 12.74 12.51
C TRP A 41 2.98 11.48 12.93
N TYR A 42 3.46 10.75 13.93
CA TYR A 42 2.77 9.59 14.49
C TYR A 42 1.38 9.92 15.05
N LEU A 43 1.23 11.11 15.64
CA LEU A 43 -0.07 11.63 16.10
C LEU A 43 -0.97 12.11 14.96
N GLY A 44 -0.56 11.97 13.70
CA GLY A 44 -1.37 12.26 12.52
C GLY A 44 -1.25 13.68 11.98
N GLN A 45 -0.20 14.43 12.34
CA GLN A 45 0.04 15.75 11.76
C GLN A 45 0.65 15.66 10.35
N GLU A 46 -0.11 15.08 9.43
CA GLU A 46 0.20 14.97 8.01
C GLU A 46 -1.07 15.14 7.16
N THR A 47 -0.86 15.44 5.89
CA THR A 47 -1.92 15.48 4.88
C THR A 47 -1.35 15.06 3.53
N TYR A 48 -2.22 14.57 2.66
CA TYR A 48 -1.86 14.14 1.31
C TYR A 48 -2.55 15.02 0.29
N MET A 49 -1.81 15.38 -0.76
CA MET A 49 -2.33 16.12 -1.89
C MET A 49 -2.14 15.32 -3.17
N ARG A 50 -3.21 15.16 -3.94
CA ARG A 50 -3.17 14.53 -5.26
C ARG A 50 -3.21 15.59 -6.34
N ILE A 51 -2.15 15.67 -7.13
CA ILE A 51 -2.06 16.54 -8.30
C ILE A 51 -2.49 15.71 -9.50
N ILE A 52 -3.46 16.20 -10.27
CA ILE A 52 -3.99 15.54 -11.47
C ILE A 52 -3.72 16.40 -12.70
N ASN A 53 -3.45 15.77 -13.84
CA ASN A 53 -3.45 16.45 -15.13
C ASN A 53 -4.76 16.14 -15.87
N PRO A 54 -5.69 17.11 -16.01
CA PRO A 54 -6.97 16.89 -16.68
C PRO A 54 -6.84 16.73 -18.20
N GLU A 55 -5.76 17.22 -18.82
CA GLU A 55 -5.59 17.22 -20.28
C GLU A 55 -5.19 15.84 -20.83
N GLU A 56 -4.64 14.96 -19.99
CA GLU A 56 -4.03 13.71 -20.42
C GLU A 56 -4.68 12.51 -19.71
N ASN A 57 -5.97 12.29 -19.95
CA ASN A 57 -6.76 11.08 -19.67
C ASN A 57 -6.41 10.28 -18.37
N GLY A 58 -5.90 10.93 -17.32
CA GLY A 58 -5.43 10.31 -16.09
C GLY A 58 -4.18 9.40 -16.17
N LYS A 59 -3.48 9.29 -17.30
CA LYS A 59 -2.34 8.36 -17.49
C LYS A 59 -0.96 8.96 -17.22
N THR A 60 -0.93 10.16 -16.67
CA THR A 60 0.30 10.94 -16.48
C THR A 60 1.16 10.46 -15.33
N GLU A 61 0.56 9.72 -14.39
CA GLU A 61 1.28 9.12 -13.28
C GLU A 61 2.04 7.89 -13.79
N MET A 62 3.28 7.74 -13.34
CA MET A 62 4.10 6.58 -13.70
C MET A 62 3.37 5.30 -13.28
N VAL A 63 3.36 4.30 -14.18
CA VAL A 63 2.76 2.99 -13.88
C VAL A 63 3.41 2.42 -12.61
N PRO A 64 2.65 1.78 -11.70
CA PRO A 64 3.23 1.14 -10.53
C PRO A 64 4.37 0.19 -10.92
N PRO A 65 5.50 0.21 -10.19
CA PRO A 65 6.64 -0.65 -10.50
C PRO A 65 6.28 -2.13 -10.25
N ASP A 66 7.03 -3.04 -10.86
CA ASP A 66 6.75 -4.49 -10.80
C ASP A 66 6.78 -5.08 -9.38
N ASN A 67 7.54 -4.45 -8.48
CA ASN A 67 7.68 -4.86 -7.08
C ASN A 67 6.75 -4.10 -6.12
N VAL A 68 5.71 -3.44 -6.64
CA VAL A 68 4.70 -2.79 -5.79
C VAL A 68 4.00 -3.84 -4.91
N ILE A 69 3.76 -3.48 -3.66
CA ILE A 69 3.02 -4.30 -2.70
C ILE A 69 1.60 -3.74 -2.62
N TYR A 70 0.62 -4.55 -3.00
CA TYR A 70 -0.79 -4.21 -2.86
C TYR A 70 -1.34 -4.71 -1.53
N CYS A 71 -2.12 -3.86 -0.86
CA CYS A 71 -2.70 -4.15 0.46
C CYS A 71 -4.22 -3.95 0.45
N GLY A 72 -4.91 -4.55 1.44
CA GLY A 72 -6.35 -4.36 1.65
C GLY A 72 -7.19 -4.76 0.43
N ALA A 73 -8.06 -3.86 -0.02
CA ALA A 73 -8.95 -4.10 -1.17
C ALA A 73 -8.21 -4.38 -2.49
N LEU A 74 -6.92 -4.02 -2.59
CA LEU A 74 -6.11 -4.24 -3.78
C LEU A 74 -5.30 -5.55 -3.72
N GLN A 75 -5.42 -6.36 -2.67
CA GLN A 75 -4.64 -7.58 -2.49
C GLN A 75 -4.72 -8.55 -3.69
N SER A 76 -5.85 -8.57 -4.41
CA SER A 76 -6.03 -9.40 -5.61
C SER A 76 -5.16 -8.98 -6.81
N LEU A 77 -4.57 -7.77 -6.79
CA LEU A 77 -3.64 -7.28 -7.81
C LEU A 77 -2.19 -7.68 -7.54
N GLN A 78 -1.92 -8.31 -6.39
CA GLN A 78 -0.58 -8.77 -6.04
C GLN A 78 -0.13 -9.84 -7.04
N LYS A 79 0.95 -9.55 -7.80
CA LYS A 79 1.65 -10.57 -8.60
C LYS A 79 2.13 -11.65 -7.62
N GLU A 80 1.87 -12.93 -7.92
CA GLU A 80 2.19 -14.06 -7.03
C GLU A 80 3.64 -13.99 -6.55
N SER A 81 3.80 -13.45 -5.35
CA SER A 81 5.04 -13.37 -4.60
C SER A 81 4.68 -13.86 -3.20
N GLN A 82 4.93 -15.14 -3.01
CA GLN A 82 4.68 -15.95 -1.81
C GLN A 82 3.23 -16.41 -1.64
N SER A 83 2.94 -17.54 -2.29
CA SER A 83 2.13 -18.61 -1.70
C SER A 83 2.49 -18.71 -0.22
N SER A 84 1.62 -18.20 0.65
CA SER A 84 1.73 -18.45 2.07
C SER A 84 1.58 -19.96 2.24
N SER A 85 2.69 -20.64 2.49
CA SER A 85 2.74 -22.09 2.72
C SER A 85 1.76 -22.53 3.82
N ALA A 86 1.30 -21.60 4.67
CA ALA A 86 0.25 -21.80 5.65
C ALA A 86 -1.11 -22.15 5.03
N MET A 87 -1.48 -21.57 3.89
CA MET A 87 -2.73 -21.90 3.17
C MET A 87 -2.62 -23.24 2.43
N ALA A 88 -1.43 -23.57 1.91
CA ALA A 88 -1.17 -24.85 1.25
C ALA A 88 -1.30 -26.04 2.22
N LEU A 89 -0.88 -25.86 3.49
CA LEU A 89 -1.01 -26.87 4.53
C LEU A 89 -2.48 -27.16 4.90
N HIS A 90 -3.37 -26.16 4.83
CA HIS A 90 -4.79 -26.38 5.12
C HIS A 90 -5.50 -27.21 4.04
N CYS A 91 -5.11 -27.06 2.76
CA CYS A 91 -5.68 -27.83 1.65
C CYS A 91 -5.11 -29.26 1.57
N GLY A 92 -3.82 -29.44 1.85
CA GLY A 92 -3.16 -30.75 1.87
C GLY A 92 -3.71 -31.70 2.95
N ASN A 93 -3.95 -31.18 4.17
CA ASN A 93 -4.49 -31.97 5.27
C ASN A 93 -5.93 -32.42 5.01
N PHE A 94 -6.77 -31.62 4.34
CA PHE A 94 -8.15 -32.01 4.05
C PHE A 94 -8.21 -33.21 3.09
N LYS A 95 -7.34 -33.26 2.07
CA LYS A 95 -7.25 -34.42 1.16
C LYS A 95 -6.81 -35.69 1.87
N LEU A 96 -5.80 -35.61 2.75
CA LEU A 96 -5.33 -36.76 3.52
C LEU A 96 -6.40 -37.26 4.50
N PHE A 97 -7.08 -36.34 5.19
CA PHE A 97 -8.17 -36.67 6.10
C PHE A 97 -9.34 -37.34 5.36
N LEU A 98 -9.76 -36.80 4.22
CA LEU A 98 -10.83 -37.38 3.41
C LEU A 98 -10.46 -38.78 2.91
N THR A 99 -9.20 -38.97 2.49
CA THR A 99 -8.70 -40.28 2.02
C THR A 99 -8.70 -41.29 3.16
N LEU A 100 -8.23 -40.91 4.35
CA LEU A 100 -8.22 -41.76 5.54
C LEU A 100 -9.65 -42.18 5.95
N VAL A 101 -10.59 -41.24 5.99
CA VAL A 101 -11.99 -41.51 6.34
C VAL A 101 -12.63 -42.47 5.33
N ILE A 102 -12.40 -42.27 4.03
CA ILE A 102 -12.91 -43.18 2.98
C ILE A 102 -12.33 -44.59 3.15
N THR A 103 -11.02 -44.73 3.45
CA THR A 103 -10.41 -46.05 3.66
C THR A 103 -10.94 -46.78 4.89
N ILE A 104 -11.19 -46.06 6.00
CA ILE A 104 -11.74 -46.65 7.23
C ILE A 104 -13.18 -47.13 7.02
N LEU A 105 -13.99 -46.33 6.32
CA LEU A 105 -15.37 -46.72 5.98
C LEU A 105 -15.38 -47.96 5.07
N ALA A 106 -14.53 -48.01 4.05
CA ALA A 106 -14.43 -49.19 3.18
C ALA A 106 -14.10 -50.47 3.98
N LEU A 107 -13.11 -50.39 4.89
CA LEU A 107 -12.74 -51.54 5.75
C LEU A 107 -13.83 -51.94 6.75
N TYR A 108 -14.69 -51.01 7.16
CA TYR A 108 -15.82 -51.29 8.06
C TYR A 108 -17.01 -51.95 7.34
N PHE A 109 -17.22 -51.64 6.06
CA PHE A 109 -18.30 -52.23 5.25
C PHE A 109 -17.92 -53.55 4.56
N ASP A 110 -16.62 -53.90 4.52
CA ASP A 110 -16.11 -55.19 4.04
C ASP A 110 -16.07 -56.29 5.13
N PHE A 111 -16.49 -55.99 6.36
CA PHE A 111 -16.64 -56.92 7.49
C PHE A 111 -18.13 -57.08 7.87
#